data_AF-A0A2G6HF49-F1
#
_entry.id   AF-A0A2G6HF49-F1
#
_cell.length_a   1.000
_cell.length_b   1.000
_cell.length_c   1.000
_cell.angle_alpha   90.00
_cell.angle_beta   90.00
_cell.angle_gamma   90.00
#
_symmetry.space_group_name_H-M   'P 1'
#
loop_
_entity.id
_entity.type
_entity.pdbx_description
1 polymer ?
#
loop_
_entity_poly.entity_id
_entity_poly.type
_entity_poly.pdbx_seq_one_letter_code
_entity_poly.pdbx_strand_id
1 'polypeptide(L)'
;MAVGSLSGAIMAARRKNPRIRTVVLAGGAFGVVETIMGLAPSYAIFVALAVPAGFMVLTMLTSANAYVQLSVEEQLRGRVMALYTMIFLGTTPVCAPFIGWIGEVFGARWSILIGGISSVVIAFAVATWAYFYRKGQGIRVSLIDRRVRQIINETSD
;
A
#
# COMPACT_ATOMS: atom_id res chain seq x y z
N MET A 1 -2.60 18.87 0.16
CA MET A 1 -2.68 17.47 0.64
C MET A 1 -3.85 17.21 1.59
N ALA A 2 -4.10 18.05 2.62
CA ALA A 2 -5.12 17.80 3.64
C ALA A 2 -6.53 17.44 3.12
N VAL A 3 -7.01 18.13 2.08
CA VAL A 3 -8.31 17.85 1.43
C VAL A 3 -8.35 16.42 0.88
N GLY A 4 -7.30 16.03 0.15
CA GLY A 4 -7.19 14.69 -0.42
C GLY A 4 -7.15 13.60 0.62
N SER A 5 -6.36 13.79 1.68
CA SER A 5 -6.32 12.84 2.80
C SER A 5 -7.67 12.75 3.52
N LEU A 6 -8.38 13.87 3.73
CA LEU A 6 -9.70 13.84 4.35
C LEU A 6 -10.70 13.01 3.52
N SER A 7 -10.75 13.24 2.21
CA SER A 7 -11.57 12.44 1.30
C SER A 7 -11.16 10.96 1.31
N GLY A 8 -9.87 10.68 1.38
CA GLY A 8 -9.31 9.33 1.48
C GLY A 8 -9.74 8.63 2.76
N ALA A 9 -9.76 9.34 3.89
CA ALA A 9 -10.14 8.81 5.20
C ALA A 9 -11.62 8.39 5.21
N ILE A 10 -12.50 9.28 4.71
CA ILE A 10 -13.94 9.02 4.64
C ILE A 10 -14.24 7.82 3.74
N MET A 11 -13.54 7.72 2.60
CA MET A 11 -13.70 6.58 1.68
C MET A 11 -13.14 5.28 2.27
N ALA A 12 -11.99 5.33 2.94
CA ALA A 12 -11.37 4.18 3.58
C ALA A 12 -12.27 3.62 4.69
N ALA A 13 -12.90 4.47 5.49
CA ALA A 13 -13.83 4.08 6.55
C ALA A 13 -15.04 3.27 6.04
N ARG A 14 -15.40 3.40 4.75
CA ARG A 14 -16.51 2.66 4.13
C ARG A 14 -16.12 1.28 3.57
N ARG A 15 -14.83 0.91 3.57
CA ARG A 15 -14.36 -0.33 2.95
C ARG A 15 -14.38 -1.50 3.95
N LYS A 16 -15.30 -2.46 3.73
CA LYS A 16 -15.43 -3.67 4.57
C LYS A 16 -14.31 -4.71 4.41
N ASN A 17 -13.62 -4.76 3.26
CA ASN A 17 -12.60 -5.79 2.98
C ASN A 17 -11.40 -5.20 2.20
N PRO A 18 -10.41 -4.60 2.88
CA PRO A 18 -9.21 -4.09 2.23
C PRO A 18 -8.35 -5.25 1.71
N ARG A 19 -8.23 -5.34 0.38
CA ARG A 19 -7.39 -6.34 -0.29
C ARG A 19 -5.97 -5.78 -0.49
N ILE A 20 -4.95 -6.62 -0.44
CA ILE A 20 -3.56 -6.22 -0.75
C ILE A 20 -3.43 -5.57 -2.15
N ARG A 21 -4.28 -5.95 -3.10
CA ARG A 21 -4.37 -5.31 -4.42
C ARG A 21 -4.64 -3.81 -4.33
N THR A 22 -5.48 -3.39 -3.38
CA THR A 22 -5.81 -1.98 -3.14
C THR A 22 -4.59 -1.21 -2.63
N VAL A 23 -3.77 -1.84 -1.78
CA VAL A 23 -2.52 -1.24 -1.27
C VAL A 23 -1.56 -1.00 -2.43
N VAL A 24 -1.33 -2.02 -3.27
CA VAL A 24 -0.41 -1.94 -4.41
C VAL A 24 -0.88 -0.92 -5.46
N LEU A 25 -2.18 -0.90 -5.79
CA LEU A 25 -2.73 0.06 -6.74
C LEU A 25 -2.67 1.49 -6.21
N ALA A 26 -3.01 1.72 -4.93
CA ALA A 26 -2.94 3.03 -4.32
C ALA A 26 -1.49 3.53 -4.22
N GLY A 27 -0.55 2.66 -3.85
CA GLY A 27 0.87 3.00 -3.80
C GLY A 27 1.45 3.33 -5.18
N GLY A 28 1.16 2.51 -6.20
CA GLY A 28 1.58 2.79 -7.57
C GLY A 28 0.97 4.09 -8.11
N ALA A 29 -0.33 4.31 -7.90
CA ALA A 29 -0.99 5.56 -8.29
C ALA A 29 -0.41 6.78 -7.56
N PHE A 30 -0.10 6.63 -6.26
CA PHE A 30 0.59 7.67 -5.50
C PHE A 30 1.95 8.01 -6.12
N GLY A 31 2.78 7.01 -6.42
CA GLY A 31 4.08 7.21 -7.05
C GLY A 31 4.01 7.88 -8.42
N VAL A 32 3.01 7.54 -9.24
CA VAL A 32 2.76 8.22 -10.53
C VAL A 32 2.42 9.69 -10.30
N VAL A 33 1.51 9.99 -9.38
CA VAL A 33 1.12 11.38 -9.08
C VAL A 33 2.30 12.18 -8.52
N GLU A 34 3.11 11.61 -7.62
CA GLU A 34 4.34 12.26 -7.11
C GLU A 34 5.36 12.53 -8.22
N THR A 35 5.54 11.58 -9.14
CA THR A 35 6.45 11.76 -10.28
C THR A 35 6.00 12.93 -11.15
N ILE A 36 4.69 13.03 -11.42
CA ILE A 36 4.11 14.16 -12.17
C ILE A 36 4.25 15.48 -11.38
N MET A 37 4.11 15.45 -10.05
CA MET A 37 4.35 16.61 -9.18
C MET A 37 5.78 17.12 -9.28
N GLY A 38 6.77 16.22 -9.29
CA GLY A 38 8.18 16.60 -9.43
C GLY A 38 8.50 17.29 -10.76
N LEU A 39 7.73 16.99 -11.82
CA LEU A 39 7.83 17.59 -13.15
C LEU A 39 6.90 18.80 -13.36
N ALA A 40 6.06 19.14 -12.37
CA ALA A 40 5.01 20.14 -12.54
C ALA A 40 5.60 21.53 -12.88
N PRO A 41 5.24 22.17 -14.00
CA PRO A 41 5.89 23.40 -14.45
C PRO A 41 5.51 24.65 -13.61
N SER A 42 4.40 24.60 -12.87
CA SER A 42 3.94 25.71 -12.03
C SER A 42 3.53 25.25 -10.63
N TYR A 43 3.60 26.17 -9.67
CA TYR A 43 3.17 25.94 -8.29
C TYR A 43 1.68 25.58 -8.19
N ALA A 44 0.84 26.18 -9.04
CA ALA A 44 -0.60 25.87 -9.07
C ALA A 44 -0.86 24.40 -9.43
N ILE A 45 -0.15 23.86 -10.43
CA ILE A 45 -0.26 22.44 -10.82
C ILE A 45 0.24 21.54 -9.68
N PHE A 46 1.35 21.92 -9.04
CA PHE A 46 1.88 21.19 -7.89
C PHE A 46 0.86 21.08 -6.75
N VAL A 47 0.23 22.20 -6.37
CA VAL A 47 -0.79 22.22 -5.30
C VAL A 47 -2.04 21.45 -5.71
N ALA A 48 -2.46 21.53 -6.98
CA ALA A 48 -3.60 20.77 -7.48
C ALA A 48 -3.35 19.25 -7.39
N LEU A 49 -2.16 18.79 -7.79
CA LEU A 49 -1.76 17.37 -7.73
C LEU A 49 -1.56 16.86 -6.30
N ALA A 50 -1.28 17.74 -5.34
CA ALA A 50 -1.20 17.38 -3.93
C ALA A 50 -2.56 16.87 -3.38
N VAL A 51 -3.69 17.17 -4.01
CA VAL A 51 -5.00 16.61 -3.62
C VAL A 51 -5.08 15.11 -3.93
N PRO A 52 -4.95 14.64 -5.19
CA PRO A 52 -4.96 13.21 -5.48
C PRO A 52 -3.80 12.46 -4.80
N ALA A 53 -2.63 13.08 -4.64
CA ALA A 53 -1.52 12.47 -3.88
C ALA A 53 -1.91 12.15 -2.43
N GLY A 54 -2.49 13.12 -1.72
CA GLY A 54 -2.97 12.93 -0.33
C GLY A 54 -4.05 11.85 -0.22
N PHE A 55 -4.93 11.74 -1.20
CA PHE A 55 -5.95 10.70 -1.26
C PHE A 55 -5.34 9.30 -1.42
N MET A 56 -4.39 9.14 -2.34
CA MET A 56 -3.76 7.85 -2.64
C MET A 56 -2.88 7.36 -1.48
N VAL A 57 -2.05 8.23 -0.89
CA VAL A 57 -1.17 7.83 0.23
C VAL A 57 -1.99 7.41 1.44
N LEU A 58 -3.07 8.12 1.77
CA LEU A 58 -3.89 7.75 2.92
C LEU A 58 -4.68 6.48 2.65
N THR A 59 -5.19 6.30 1.43
CA THR A 59 -5.84 5.05 1.02
C THR A 59 -4.87 3.86 1.15
N MET A 60 -3.61 4.04 0.75
CA MET A 60 -2.57 3.02 0.87
C MET A 60 -2.28 2.69 2.34
N LEU A 61 -2.00 3.70 3.17
CA LEU A 61 -1.68 3.52 4.59
C LEU A 61 -2.81 2.85 5.36
N THR A 62 -4.05 3.32 5.19
CA THR A 62 -5.22 2.74 5.88
C THR A 62 -5.48 1.30 5.45
N SER A 63 -5.39 1.03 4.15
CA SER A 63 -5.57 -0.33 3.62
C SER A 63 -4.45 -1.28 4.07
N ALA A 64 -3.21 -0.79 4.16
CA ALA A 64 -2.07 -1.58 4.61
C ALA A 64 -2.20 -1.94 6.10
N ASN A 65 -2.51 -0.97 6.95
CA ASN A 65 -2.76 -1.20 8.37
C ASN A 65 -3.87 -2.24 8.58
N ALA A 66 -5.02 -2.06 7.91
CA ALA A 66 -6.12 -3.00 8.01
C ALA A 66 -5.76 -4.39 7.46
N TYR A 67 -5.01 -4.47 6.37
CA TYR A 67 -4.55 -5.75 5.82
C TYR A 67 -3.64 -6.51 6.80
N VAL A 68 -2.67 -5.83 7.41
CA VAL A 68 -1.79 -6.44 8.42
C VAL A 68 -2.60 -6.93 9.62
N GLN A 69 -3.54 -6.12 10.12
CA GLN A 69 -4.39 -6.50 11.25
C GLN A 69 -5.28 -7.70 10.97
N LEU A 70 -5.83 -7.79 9.75
CA LEU A 70 -6.74 -8.88 9.34
C LEU A 70 -5.99 -10.15 8.92
N SER A 71 -4.70 -10.07 8.62
CA SER A 71 -3.87 -11.22 8.22
C SER A 71 -3.18 -11.93 9.39
N VAL A 72 -3.38 -11.45 10.62
CA VAL A 72 -2.70 -11.93 11.83
C VAL A 72 -3.73 -12.45 12.83
N GLU A 73 -3.38 -13.56 13.49
CA GLU A 73 -4.17 -14.13 14.58
C GLU A 73 -4.35 -13.14 15.73
N GLU A 74 -5.55 -13.12 16.33
CA GLU A 74 -5.95 -12.12 17.32
C GLU A 74 -4.97 -11.98 18.50
N GLN A 75 -4.44 -13.12 18.98
CA GLN A 75 -3.50 -13.18 20.10
C GLN A 75 -2.13 -12.54 19.78
N LEU A 76 -1.75 -12.48 18.50
CA LEU A 76 -0.46 -11.97 18.04
C LEU A 76 -0.54 -10.54 17.47
N ARG A 77 -1.74 -9.99 17.26
CA ARG A 77 -1.95 -8.66 16.64
C ARG A 77 -1.12 -7.56 17.30
N GLY A 78 -1.09 -7.50 18.64
CA GLY A 78 -0.33 -6.49 19.37
C GLY A 78 1.17 -6.55 19.09
N ARG A 79 1.74 -7.77 19.03
CA ARG A 79 3.17 -7.98 18.74
C ARG A 79 3.50 -7.63 17.29
N VAL A 80 2.67 -8.05 16.34
CA VAL A 80 2.90 -7.76 14.92
C VAL A 80 2.74 -6.27 14.63
N MET A 81 1.76 -5.60 15.23
CA MET A 81 1.61 -4.14 15.07
C MET A 81 2.76 -3.36 15.72
N ALA A 82 3.33 -3.85 16.83
CA ALA A 82 4.53 -3.24 17.43
C ALA A 82 5.74 -3.33 16.49
N LEU A 83 5.99 -4.50 15.89
CA LEU A 83 7.03 -4.68 14.88
C LEU A 83 6.77 -3.84 13.63
N TYR A 84 5.53 -3.82 13.14
CA TYR A 84 5.12 -3.00 12.01
C TYR A 84 5.39 -1.51 12.26
N THR A 85 5.01 -1.01 13.44
CA THR A 85 5.23 0.40 13.83
C THR A 85 6.71 0.69 14.00
N MET A 86 7.48 -0.23 14.59
CA MET A 86 8.93 -0.09 14.74
C MET A 86 9.63 0.04 13.38
N ILE A 87 9.25 -0.81 12.40
CA ILE A 87 9.78 -0.72 11.03
C ILE A 87 9.34 0.60 10.39
N PHE A 88 8.07 0.95 10.50
CA PHE A 88 7.52 2.16 9.88
C PHE A 88 8.20 3.44 10.42
N LEU A 89 8.26 3.61 11.74
CA LEU A 89 8.96 4.74 12.36
C LEU A 89 10.47 4.67 12.16
N GLY A 90 11.06 3.48 12.15
CA GLY A 90 12.50 3.25 11.99
C GLY A 90 13.02 3.60 10.60
N THR A 91 12.18 3.56 9.57
CA THR A 91 12.60 3.97 8.20
C THR A 91 12.77 5.48 8.06
N THR A 92 11.94 6.31 8.71
CA THR A 92 12.01 7.78 8.61
C THR A 92 13.38 8.38 8.93
N PRO A 93 14.03 8.09 10.08
CA PRO A 93 15.34 8.67 10.41
C PRO A 93 16.45 8.22 9.45
N VAL A 94 16.26 7.10 8.75
CA VAL A 94 17.21 6.63 7.73
C VAL A 94 16.95 7.31 6.39
N CYS A 95 15.68 7.43 5.99
CA CYS A 95 15.29 8.01 4.71
C CYS A 95 15.40 9.54 4.68
N ALA A 96 15.11 10.22 5.80
CA ALA A 96 15.05 11.69 5.83
C ALA A 96 16.40 12.36 5.51
N PRO A 97 17.55 11.94 6.07
CA PRO A 97 18.86 12.49 5.70
C PRO A 97 19.22 12.22 4.24
N PHE A 98 18.91 11.02 3.74
CA PHE A 98 19.17 10.65 2.34
C PHE A 98 18.39 11.52 1.36
N ILE A 99 17.09 11.70 1.60
CA ILE A 99 16.22 12.55 0.78
C ILE A 99 16.59 14.04 0.93
N GLY A 100 17.00 14.46 2.13
CA GLY A 100 17.48 15.80 2.42
C GLY A 100 18.75 16.14 1.65
N TRP A 101 19.74 15.26 1.67
CA TRP A 101 20.99 15.41 0.91
C TRP A 101 20.73 15.53 -0.60
N ILE A 102 19.84 14.69 -1.14
CA ILE A 102 19.39 14.81 -2.54
C ILE A 102 18.76 16.19 -2.79
N GLY A 103 17.94 16.67 -1.85
CA GLY A 103 17.27 17.95 -1.94
C GLY A 103 18.24 19.14 -1.91
N GLU A 104 19.35 19.02 -1.17
CA GLU A 104 20.40 20.04 -1.12
C GLU A 104 21.23 20.08 -2.42
N VAL A 105 21.61 18.92 -2.96
CA VAL A 105 22.49 18.83 -4.13
C VAL A 105 21.73 19.06 -5.44
N PHE A 106 20.57 18.42 -5.60
CA PHE A 106 19.81 18.42 -6.85
C PHE A 106 18.59 19.34 -6.80
N GLY A 107 18.15 19.75 -5.61
CA GLY A 107 16.95 20.56 -5.40
C GLY A 107 15.71 19.73 -5.04
N ALA A 108 14.74 20.38 -4.41
CA ALA A 108 13.54 19.74 -3.85
C ALA A 108 12.71 18.92 -4.85
N ARG A 109 12.72 19.30 -6.14
CA ARG A 109 12.01 18.54 -7.20
C ARG A 109 12.56 17.13 -7.38
N TRP A 110 13.87 16.95 -7.26
CA TRP A 110 14.50 15.64 -7.41
C TRP A 110 14.21 14.71 -6.25
N SER A 111 14.11 15.24 -5.03
CA SER A 111 13.66 14.47 -3.86
C SER A 111 12.26 13.87 -4.08
N ILE A 112 11.34 14.65 -4.66
CA ILE A 112 9.98 14.20 -4.97
C ILE A 112 9.98 13.19 -6.13
N LEU A 113 10.77 13.44 -7.18
CA LEU A 113 10.91 12.52 -8.31
C LEU A 113 11.42 11.15 -7.90
N ILE A 114 12.48 11.10 -7.08
CA ILE A 114 13.07 9.83 -6.61
C ILE A 114 12.07 9.08 -5.72
N GLY A 115 11.35 9.79 -4.86
CA GLY A 115 10.24 9.22 -4.08
C GLY A 115 9.16 8.60 -4.96
N GLY A 116 8.67 9.37 -5.94
CA GLY A 116 7.64 8.92 -6.88
C GLY A 116 8.08 7.70 -7.70
N ILE A 117 9.27 7.75 -8.29
CA ILE A 117 9.83 6.66 -9.10
C ILE A 117 10.03 5.40 -8.26
N SER A 118 10.63 5.53 -7.07
CA SER A 118 10.85 4.38 -6.19
C SER A 118 9.54 3.71 -5.77
N SER A 119 8.50 4.50 -5.47
CA SER A 119 7.16 4.00 -5.17
C SER A 119 6.56 3.22 -6.35
N VAL A 120 6.68 3.74 -7.58
CA VAL A 120 6.23 3.04 -8.80
C VAL A 120 6.98 1.72 -8.99
N VAL A 121 8.31 1.74 -8.88
CA VAL A 121 9.15 0.54 -9.02
C VAL A 121 8.78 -0.52 -8.00
N ILE A 122 8.59 -0.14 -6.73
CA ILE A 122 8.16 -1.06 -5.67
C ILE A 122 6.77 -1.62 -5.96
N ALA A 123 5.82 -0.78 -6.38
CA ALA A 123 4.48 -1.23 -6.74
C ALA A 123 4.50 -2.26 -7.88
N PHE A 124 5.32 -2.03 -8.92
CA PHE A 124 5.53 -2.99 -10.00
C PHE A 124 6.20 -4.28 -9.54
N ALA A 125 7.24 -4.19 -8.71
CA ALA A 125 7.92 -5.36 -8.16
C ALA A 125 6.96 -6.21 -7.32
N VAL A 126 6.18 -5.60 -6.43
CA VAL A 126 5.18 -6.29 -5.60
C VAL A 126 4.05 -6.87 -6.46
N ALA A 127 3.55 -6.14 -7.46
CA ALA A 127 2.52 -6.64 -8.36
C ALA A 127 3.00 -7.86 -9.15
N THR A 128 4.23 -7.81 -9.64
CA THR A 128 4.88 -8.89 -10.39
C THR A 128 5.11 -10.09 -9.49
N TRP A 129 5.68 -9.89 -8.30
CA TRP A 129 5.86 -10.95 -7.31
C TRP A 129 4.54 -11.61 -6.92
N ALA A 130 3.49 -10.82 -6.66
CA ALA A 130 2.17 -11.34 -6.34
C ALA A 130 1.54 -12.11 -7.51
N TYR A 131 1.76 -11.69 -8.75
CA TYR A 131 1.32 -12.41 -9.95
C TYR A 131 2.03 -13.77 -10.06
N PHE A 132 3.36 -13.80 -9.89
CA PHE A 132 4.12 -15.05 -9.92
C PHE A 132 3.81 -15.98 -8.74
N TYR A 133 3.61 -15.46 -7.54
CA TYR A 133 3.23 -16.27 -6.37
C TYR A 133 1.86 -16.93 -6.57
N ARG A 134 0.88 -16.21 -7.14
CA ARG A 134 -0.44 -16.76 -7.49
C ARG A 134 -0.37 -17.79 -8.62
N LYS A 135 0.52 -17.59 -9.58
CA LYS A 135 0.75 -18.54 -10.69
C LYS A 135 1.45 -19.81 -10.21
N GLY A 136 2.38 -19.70 -9.26
CA GLY A 136 3.09 -20.83 -8.63
C GLY A 136 2.23 -21.67 -7.68
N GLN A 137 1.17 -21.11 -7.12
CA GLN A 137 0.22 -21.84 -6.26
C GLN A 137 -1.01 -22.41 -6.99
N GLY A 138 -0.98 -22.46 -8.34
CA GLY A 138 -1.96 -23.14 -9.21
C GLY A 138 -3.29 -23.46 -8.55
N ILE A 139 -4.16 -22.45 -8.42
CA ILE A 139 -5.55 -22.49 -7.90
C ILE A 139 -5.99 -23.91 -7.49
N ARG A 140 -5.56 -24.36 -6.30
CA ARG A 140 -6.05 -25.59 -5.66
C ARG A 140 -7.07 -25.25 -4.57
N VAL A 141 -7.94 -24.27 -4.83
CA VAL A 141 -9.11 -23.99 -3.98
C VAL A 141 -10.28 -24.93 -4.34
N SER A 142 -10.00 -26.20 -4.66
CA SER A 142 -11.02 -27.17 -5.09
C SER A 142 -11.01 -28.50 -4.31
N LEU A 143 -10.11 -28.73 -3.35
CA LEU A 143 -10.00 -30.06 -2.71
C LEU A 143 -10.43 -30.12 -1.24
N ILE A 144 -10.58 -28.98 -0.55
CA ILE A 144 -11.07 -28.99 0.84
C ILE A 144 -12.60 -29.03 0.89
N ASP A 145 -13.30 -28.43 -0.08
CA ASP A 145 -14.76 -28.35 -0.07
C ASP A 145 -15.45 -29.69 -0.41
N ARG A 146 -14.81 -30.54 -1.25
CA ARG A 146 -15.37 -31.86 -1.60
C ARG A 146 -15.28 -32.87 -0.45
N ARG A 147 -14.24 -32.81 0.37
CA ARG A 147 -14.03 -33.78 1.46
C ARG A 147 -14.94 -33.52 2.65
N VAL A 148 -15.23 -32.24 2.94
CA VAL A 148 -16.18 -31.86 3.99
C VAL A 148 -17.62 -32.21 3.58
N ARG A 149 -17.99 -32.02 2.30
CA ARG A 149 -19.30 -32.47 1.78
C ARG A 149 -19.51 -33.99 1.84
N GLN A 150 -18.46 -34.79 1.65
CA GLN A 150 -18.58 -36.26 1.76
C GLN A 150 -18.82 -36.72 3.20
N ILE A 151 -18.14 -36.13 4.19
CA ILE A 151 -18.30 -36.51 5.60
C ILE A 151 -19.70 -36.14 6.12
N ILE A 152 -20.28 -35.03 5.66
CA ILE A 152 -21.63 -34.60 6.06
C ILE A 152 -22.70 -35.54 5.48
N ASN A 153 -22.50 -36.05 4.27
CA ASN A 153 -23.44 -37.01 3.66
C ASN A 153 -23.32 -38.40 4.28
N GLU A 154 -22.14 -38.86 4.69
CA GLU A 154 -21.95 -40.16 5.38
C GLU A 154 -22.48 -40.20 6.81
N THR A 155 -22.74 -39.05 7.44
CA THR A 155 -23.31 -38.96 8.80
C THR A 155 -24.82 -38.71 8.82
N SER A 156 -25.44 -38.65 7.63
CA SER A 156 -26.89 -38.41 7.46
C SER A 156 -27.68 -39.66 7.02
N ASP A 157 -27.00 -40.80 6.84
CA ASP A 157 -27.58 -42.15 6.66
C ASP A 157 -27.33 -42.99 7.93
#